data_AF-A0A937IPD2-F1
#
_entry.id   AF-A0A937IPD2-F1
#
_cell.length_a   1.000
_cell.length_b   1.000
_cell.length_c   1.000
_cell.angle_alpha   90.00
_cell.angle_beta   90.00
_cell.angle_gamma   90.00
#
_symmetry.space_group_name_H-M   'P 1'
#
loop_
_entity.id
_entity.type
_entity.pdbx_description
1 polymer ?
#
loop_
_entity_poly.entity_id
_entity_poly.type
_entity_poly.pdbx_seq_one_letter_code
_entity_poly.pdbx_strand_id
1 'polypeptide(L)'
;MALEIWNTAADCLRKSLGQNNFKSWIEPLKFIGEADGIAEFSVPTSFFGNYVRQHFEDQILYQVRKSGLQVSRLVFTVSDFGLKSQLEETRGVTG
;
A
#
# COMPACT_ATOMS: atom_id res chain seq x y z
N MET A 1 6.68 5.93 -16.72
CA MET A 1 7.47 6.82 -15.84
C MET A 1 7.26 6.53 -14.36
N ALA A 2 6.10 6.80 -13.76
CA ALA A 2 5.94 6.61 -12.31
C ALA A 2 5.96 5.15 -11.84
N LEU A 3 5.39 4.23 -12.63
CA LEU A 3 5.50 2.79 -12.37
C LEU A 3 6.97 2.33 -12.36
N GLU A 4 7.84 2.91 -13.19
CA GLU A 4 9.27 2.59 -13.25
C GLU A 4 10.02 3.11 -12.01
N ILE A 5 9.64 4.31 -11.55
CA ILE A 5 10.13 4.89 -10.30
C ILE A 5 9.70 4.02 -9.12
N TRP A 6 8.44 3.58 -9.07
CA TRP A 6 7.96 2.62 -8.07
C TRP A 6 8.75 1.31 -8.12
N ASN A 7 8.98 0.73 -9.30
CA ASN A 7 9.77 -0.51 -9.44
C ASN A 7 11.19 -0.34 -8.88
N THR A 8 11.82 0.80 -9.16
CA THR A 8 13.15 1.14 -8.61
C THR A 8 13.08 1.28 -7.08
N ALA A 9 12.05 1.96 -6.58
CA ALA A 9 11.85 2.13 -5.15
C ALA A 9 11.58 0.79 -4.45
N ALA A 10 10.77 -0.09 -5.04
CA ALA A 10 10.48 -1.42 -4.55
C ALA A 10 11.73 -2.29 -4.49
N ASP A 11 12.63 -2.24 -5.49
CA ASP A 11 13.91 -2.95 -5.43
C ASP A 11 14.80 -2.45 -4.28
N CYS A 12 14.85 -1.13 -4.05
CA CYS A 12 15.56 -0.57 -2.90
C CYS A 12 14.92 -0.98 -1.57
N LEU A 13 13.58 -0.97 -1.46
CA LEU A 13 12.86 -1.45 -0.28
C LEU A 13 13.15 -2.94 -0.03
N ARG A 14 13.24 -3.76 -1.08
CA ARG A 14 13.62 -5.17 -0.97
C ARG A 14 15.00 -5.35 -0.34
N LYS A 15 15.96 -4.48 -0.70
CA LYS A 15 17.31 -4.47 -0.14
C LYS A 15 17.34 -3.96 1.31
N SER A 16 16.57 -2.93 1.64
CA SER A 16 16.52 -2.35 2.99
C SER A 16 15.73 -3.19 4.00
N LEU A 17 14.53 -3.65 3.63
CA LEU A 17 13.62 -4.40 4.52
C LEU A 17 13.95 -5.89 4.58
N GLY A 18 14.67 -6.40 3.58
CA GLY A 18 14.94 -7.82 3.39
C GLY A 18 13.79 -8.58 2.72
N GLN A 19 14.11 -9.76 2.17
CA GLN A 19 13.16 -10.58 1.39
C GLN A 19 11.86 -10.91 2.13
N ASN A 20 11.94 -11.22 3.43
CA ASN A 20 10.77 -11.66 4.20
C ASN A 20 9.72 -10.56 4.36
N ASN A 21 10.15 -9.35 4.70
CA ASN A 21 9.26 -8.20 4.84
C ASN A 21 8.75 -7.72 3.48
N PHE A 22 9.62 -7.69 2.47
CA PHE A 22 9.22 -7.32 1.12
C PHE A 22 8.11 -8.24 0.60
N LYS A 23 8.30 -9.56 0.69
CA LYS A 23 7.32 -10.54 0.21
C LYS A 23 6.01 -10.51 1.00
N SER A 24 6.08 -10.24 2.31
CA SER A 24 4.88 -10.18 3.15
C SER A 24 4.08 -8.90 2.96
N TRP A 25 4.76 -7.76 2.81
CA TRP A 25 4.14 -6.43 2.96
C TRP A 25 4.17 -5.56 1.71
N ILE A 26 5.18 -5.72 0.85
CA ILE A 26 5.42 -4.83 -0.30
C ILE A 26 5.02 -5.50 -1.63
N GLU A 27 5.32 -6.79 -1.81
CA GLU A 27 4.96 -7.58 -2.99
C GLU A 27 3.45 -7.55 -3.34
N PRO A 28 2.51 -7.67 -2.38
CA PRO A 28 1.09 -7.58 -2.68
C PRO A 28 0.58 -6.15 -2.93
N LEU A 29 1.41 -5.12 -2.75
CA LEU A 29 1.06 -3.74 -3.10
C LEU A 29 1.16 -3.56 -4.61
N LYS A 30 0.04 -3.20 -5.23
CA LYS A 30 0.03 -2.84 -6.65
C LYS A 30 -0.03 -1.34 -6.80
N PHE A 31 1.03 -0.72 -7.31
CA PHE A 31 1.01 0.69 -7.65
C PHE A 31 0.00 0.93 -8.78
N ILE A 32 -0.95 1.84 -8.54
CA ILE A 32 -1.98 2.21 -9.51
C ILE A 32 -1.53 3.45 -10.29
N GLY A 33 -1.04 4.44 -9.57
CA GLY A 33 -0.59 5.71 -10.14
C GLY A 33 -0.37 6.74 -9.05
N GLU A 34 0.00 7.94 -9.46
CA GLU A 34 0.19 9.08 -8.59
C GLU A 34 -0.57 10.30 -9.14
N ALA A 35 -1.24 11.02 -8.25
CA ALA A 35 -1.98 12.22 -8.58
C ALA A 35 -1.74 13.29 -7.50
N ASP A 36 -1.38 14.50 -7.91
CA ASP A 36 -1.23 15.66 -7.01
C ASP A 36 -0.29 15.41 -5.80
N GLY A 37 0.77 14.63 -6.01
CA GLY A 37 1.69 14.25 -4.93
C GLY A 37 1.16 13.17 -3.98
N ILE A 38 0.12 12.43 -4.38
CA ILE A 38 -0.43 11.28 -3.68
C ILE A 38 -0.18 10.04 -4.53
N ALA A 39 0.54 9.05 -3.99
CA ALA A 39 0.70 7.74 -4.65
C ALA A 39 -0.41 6.79 -4.21
N GLU A 40 -1.13 6.22 -5.16
CA GLU A 40 -2.19 5.24 -4.95
C GLU A 40 -1.68 3.81 -5.14
N PHE A 41 -1.99 2.98 -4.15
CA PHE A 41 -1.66 1.56 -4.10
C PHE A 41 -2.91 0.73 -3.88
N SER A 42 -3.07 -0.31 -4.68
CA SER A 42 -4.04 -1.36 -4.44
C SER A 42 -3.50 -2.35 -3.41
N VAL A 43 -4.30 -2.63 -2.38
CA VAL A 43 -4.02 -3.61 -1.33
C VAL A 43 -5.11 -4.68 -1.28
N PRO A 44 -4.79 -5.89 -0.78
CA PRO A 44 -5.77 -6.97 -0.70
C PRO A 44 -6.86 -6.70 0.35
N THR A 45 -6.52 -6.05 1.47
CA THR A 45 -7.46 -5.73 2.55
C THR A 45 -7.14 -4.38 3.19
N SER A 46 -8.14 -3.77 3.81
CA SER A 46 -8.00 -2.47 4.49
C SER A 46 -7.05 -2.54 5.68
N PHE A 47 -7.09 -3.64 6.45
CA PHE A 47 -6.14 -3.90 7.54
C PHE A 47 -4.69 -3.98 7.05
N PHE A 48 -4.47 -4.65 5.91
CA PHE A 48 -3.15 -4.74 5.31
C PHE A 48 -2.64 -3.36 4.89
N GLY A 49 -3.47 -2.57 4.20
CA GLY A 49 -3.13 -1.20 3.83
C GLY A 49 -2.82 -0.33 5.04
N ASN A 50 -3.59 -0.43 6.13
CA ASN A 50 -3.34 0.32 7.35
C ASN A 50 -2.03 -0.09 8.04
N TYR A 51 -1.73 -1.39 8.13
CA TYR A 51 -0.47 -1.86 8.71
C TYR A 51 0.73 -1.39 7.87
N VAL A 52 0.64 -1.54 6.54
CA VAL A 52 1.70 -1.09 5.63
C VAL A 52 1.93 0.40 5.77
N ARG A 53 0.85 1.17 5.84
CA ARG A 53 0.92 2.60 6.09
C ARG A 53 1.62 2.89 7.42
N GLN A 54 1.18 2.30 8.52
CA GLN A 54 1.73 2.61 9.84
C GLN A 54 3.21 2.24 10.00
N HIS A 55 3.66 1.14 9.39
CA HIS A 55 5.03 0.63 9.58
C HIS A 55 5.99 0.96 8.45
N PHE A 56 5.50 1.10 7.21
CA PHE A 56 6.32 1.26 6.02
C PHE A 56 6.04 2.55 5.23
N GLU A 57 5.04 3.38 5.60
CA GLU A 57 4.75 4.65 4.87
C GLU A 57 5.98 5.53 4.76
N ASP A 58 6.72 5.73 5.86
CA ASP A 58 7.89 6.60 5.88
C ASP A 58 9.01 6.07 4.97
N GLN A 59 9.30 4.77 5.04
CA GLN A 59 10.31 4.11 4.20
C GLN A 59 9.93 4.15 2.71
N ILE A 60 8.65 3.90 2.42
CA ILE A 60 8.14 3.97 1.05
C ILE A 60 8.26 5.40 0.53
N LEU A 61 7.77 6.39 1.28
CA LEU A 61 7.86 7.82 0.93
C LEU A 61 9.30 8.27 0.70
N TYR A 62 10.21 7.91 1.60
CA TYR A 62 11.62 8.22 1.47
C TYR A 62 12.18 7.67 0.15
N GLN A 63 11.88 6.41 -0.15
CA GLN A 63 12.46 5.73 -1.30
C GLN A 63 11.87 6.23 -2.64
N VAL A 64 10.55 6.47 -2.72
CA VAL A 64 9.93 7.04 -3.93
C VAL A 64 10.38 8.48 -4.18
N ARG A 65 10.54 9.29 -3.12
CA ARG A 65 11.08 10.65 -3.23
C ARG A 65 12.53 10.66 -3.70
N LYS A 66 13.33 9.74 -3.17
CA LYS A 66 14.72 9.54 -3.62
C LYS A 66 14.82 9.11 -5.08
N SER A 67 13.84 8.34 -5.56
CA SER A 67 13.77 7.92 -6.96
C SER A 67 13.16 8.99 -7.90
N GLY A 68 12.73 10.14 -7.37
CA GLY A 68 12.28 11.29 -8.16
C GLY A 68 10.77 11.56 -8.13
N LEU A 69 9.98 10.74 -7.43
CA LEU A 69 8.54 10.97 -7.26
C LEU A 69 8.28 12.02 -6.18
N GLN A 70 7.63 13.13 -6.53
CA GLN A 70 7.28 14.19 -5.57
C GLN A 70 5.99 13.87 -4.83
N VAL A 71 5.98 12.77 -4.08
CA VAL A 71 4.81 12.37 -3.28
C VAL A 71 5.00 12.70 -1.81
N SER A 72 3.93 13.20 -1.19
CA SER A 72 3.86 13.52 0.24
C SER A 72 2.93 12.57 0.99
N ARG A 73 2.11 11.79 0.28
CA ARG A 73 1.15 10.88 0.91
C ARG A 73 0.95 9.61 0.11
N LEU A 74 0.68 8.52 0.82
CA LEU A 74 0.30 7.25 0.23
C LEU A 74 -1.18 6.98 0.52
N VAL A 75 -1.91 6.56 -0.50
CA VAL A 75 -3.29 6.09 -0.39
C VAL A 75 -3.30 4.61 -0.72
N PHE A 76 -3.94 3.84 0.15
CA PHE A 76 -4.10 2.40 0.00
C PHE A 76 -5.58 2.11 -0.25
N THR A 77 -5.90 1.73 -1.48
CA THR A 77 -7.24 1.39 -1.93
C THR A 77 -7.39 -0.13 -1.91
N VAL A 78 -8.45 -0.63 -1.29
CA VAL A 78 -8.73 -2.07 -1.32
C VAL A 78 -9.19 -2.45 -2.72
N SER A 79 -8.48 -3.39 -3.36
CA SER A 79 -9.02 -4.03 -4.55
C SER A 79 -10.24 -4.84 -4.10
N ASP A 80 -11.43 -4.41 -4.53
CA ASP A 80 -12.70 -5.04 -4.19
C ASP A 80 -12.77 -6.45 -4.80
N PHE A 81 -12.13 -7.41 -4.15
CA PHE A 81 -12.44 -8.83 -4.29
C PHE A 81 -12.66 -9.42 -2.89
N GLY A 82 -13.49 -8.74 -2.10
CA GLY A 82 -13.72 -9.11 -0.71
C GLY A 82 -14.83 -8.36 0.03
N LEU A 83 -15.51 -7.35 -0.55
CA LEU A 83 -16.65 -6.70 0.13
C LEU A 83 -17.97 -7.48 -0.06
N LYS A 84 -17.96 -8.76 0.32
CA LYS A 84 -19.18 -9.53 0.60
C LYS A 84 -18.98 -10.42 1.82
N SER A 85 -18.55 -9.89 2.97
CA SER A 85 -18.60 -10.69 4.21
C SER A 85 -18.72 -9.96 5.55
N GLN A 86 -18.61 -8.62 5.64
CA GLN A 86 -18.50 -7.99 6.97
C GLN A 86 -19.49 -6.87 7.32
N LEU A 87 -20.58 -6.68 6.56
CA LEU A 87 -21.64 -5.72 6.91
C LEU A 87 -23.05 -6.35 6.98
N GLU A 88 -23.15 -7.66 7.31
CA GLU A 88 -24.42 -8.35 7.58
C GLU A 88 -24.50 -9.00 8.98
N GLU A 89 -23.63 -8.63 9.94
CA GLU A 89 -23.64 -9.25 11.29
C GLU A 89 -23.66 -8.24 12.46
N THR A 90 -24.32 -7.08 12.31
CA THR A 90 -24.63 -6.20 13.47
C THR A 90 -26.04 -5.61 13.42
N ARG A 91 -27.00 -6.37 12.86
CA ARG A 91 -28.43 -6.03 12.93
C ARG A 91 -29.25 -7.27 13.26
N GLY A 92 -29.09 -7.76 14.49
CA GLY A 92 -29.91 -8.87 14.96
C GLY A 92 -29.61 -9.29 16.39
N VAL A 93 -29.98 -8.46 17.37
CA VAL A 93 -30.70 -8.94 18.56
C VAL A 93 -31.23 -7.73 19.35
N THR A 94 -32.51 -7.49 19.15
CA THR A 94 -33.42 -7.01 20.19
C THR A 94 -33.99 -8.27 20.84
N GLY A 95 -34.01 -8.30 22.17
CA GLY A 95 -34.63 -9.35 22.99
C GLY A 95 -34.37 -9.08 24.45
#